data_AF-A0A4Z0G9G0-F1
#
_entry.id   AF-A0A4Z0G9G0-F1
#
_cell.length_a   1.000
_cell.length_b   1.000
_cell.length_c   1.000
_cell.angle_alpha   90.00
_cell.angle_beta   90.00
_cell.angle_gamma   90.00
#
_symmetry.space_group_name_H-M   'P 1'
#
loop_
_entity.id
_entity.type
_entity.pdbx_description
1 polymer ?
#
loop_
_entity_poly.entity_id
_entity_poly.type
_entity_poly.pdbx_seq_one_letter_code
_entity_poly.pdbx_strand_id
1 'polypeptide(L)'
;MTSAEAILRSRGIAGSVIVLNPDWRNAVEFSDENDDHREIAIRNFEQIDAFADAMSQISQQPIRVIYADEMHGQQNSNLMICEESVAQLISFNWSLDLSEIMPYVFLLNVERGAKTARRVESLNAAGAIESIRYRIWRADPDNDPGGGVFGKKDIATRIGATWTTPGLWVTDRYCLFEHDMHRSLPALLAAYLDAYAQAL
;
A
#
# COMPACT_ATOMS: atom_id res chain seq x y z
N MET A 1 -11.60 -15.18 22.17
CA MET A 1 -12.39 -14.93 20.96
C MET A 1 -12.81 -13.47 20.99
N THR A 2 -12.04 -12.63 20.30
CA THR A 2 -12.26 -11.19 20.14
C THR A 2 -13.19 -10.95 18.94
N SER A 3 -13.91 -9.82 18.92
CA SER A 3 -15.02 -9.63 17.97
C SER A 3 -14.62 -9.42 16.50
N ALA A 4 -13.35 -9.13 16.20
CA ALA A 4 -12.87 -8.86 14.84
C ALA A 4 -12.96 -10.09 13.93
N GLU A 5 -12.48 -11.24 14.39
CA GLU A 5 -12.43 -12.53 13.68
C GLU A 5 -13.82 -12.95 13.13
N ALA A 6 -14.84 -12.89 13.99
CA ALA A 6 -16.21 -13.20 13.62
C ALA A 6 -16.84 -12.18 12.64
N ILE A 7 -16.44 -10.91 12.71
CA ILE A 7 -16.92 -9.85 11.79
C ILE A 7 -16.24 -9.97 10.42
N LEU A 8 -14.97 -10.35 10.38
CA LEU A 8 -14.23 -10.67 9.14
C LEU A 8 -14.84 -11.87 8.43
N ARG A 9 -14.94 -13.01 9.12
CA ARG A 9 -15.49 -14.26 8.57
C ARG A 9 -16.96 -14.12 8.14
N SER A 10 -17.79 -13.39 8.89
CA SER A 10 -19.19 -13.14 8.50
C SER A 10 -19.38 -12.13 7.35
N ARG A 11 -18.33 -11.43 6.93
CA ARG A 11 -18.34 -10.51 5.78
C ARG A 11 -17.58 -11.04 4.55
N GLY A 12 -16.82 -12.12 4.69
CA GLY A 12 -16.03 -12.71 3.60
C GLY A 12 -14.90 -11.82 3.10
N ILE A 13 -14.35 -10.96 3.97
CA ILE A 13 -13.27 -10.03 3.62
C ILE A 13 -11.94 -10.65 4.04
N ALA A 14 -11.18 -11.16 3.06
CA ALA A 14 -9.77 -11.51 3.23
C ALA A 14 -8.89 -10.42 2.60
N GLY A 15 -7.77 -10.08 3.22
CA GLY A 15 -6.83 -9.08 2.70
C GLY A 15 -5.69 -8.77 3.66
N SER A 16 -4.53 -8.41 3.11
CA SER A 16 -3.29 -8.12 3.86
C SER A 16 -2.92 -6.64 3.80
N VAL A 17 -2.07 -6.21 4.74
CA VAL A 17 -1.68 -4.82 4.99
C VAL A 17 -0.17 -4.77 5.18
N ILE A 18 0.61 -4.31 4.20
CA ILE A 18 2.04 -4.01 4.46
C ILE A 18 2.08 -2.81 5.41
N VAL A 19 3.01 -2.78 6.36
CA VAL A 19 3.16 -1.64 7.31
C VAL A 19 4.62 -1.24 7.45
N LEU A 20 4.84 0.03 7.76
CA LEU A 20 6.08 0.77 7.62
C LEU A 20 6.22 1.74 8.83
N ASN A 21 7.02 1.39 9.84
CA ASN A 21 7.18 2.19 11.06
C ASN A 21 7.75 3.62 10.79
N PRO A 22 7.57 4.61 11.71
CA PRO A 22 8.02 5.99 11.52
C PRO A 22 9.55 6.08 11.42
N ASP A 23 10.24 5.27 12.23
CA ASP A 23 11.70 5.10 12.23
C ASP A 23 12.19 4.06 11.20
N TRP A 24 11.33 3.59 10.29
CA TRP A 24 11.64 2.61 9.23
C TRP A 24 12.13 1.23 9.71
N ARG A 25 11.66 0.76 10.87
CA ARG A 25 12.28 -0.38 11.58
C ARG A 25 11.47 -1.68 11.71
N ASN A 26 10.14 -1.72 11.49
CA ASN A 26 9.30 -2.90 11.79
C ASN A 26 7.88 -2.90 11.18
N ALA A 27 7.29 -4.11 11.18
CA ALA A 27 5.84 -4.49 11.11
C ALA A 27 5.65 -5.94 11.71
N VAL A 28 4.45 -6.58 11.71
CA VAL A 28 4.13 -7.87 12.45
C VAL A 28 2.98 -8.68 11.77
N GLU A 29 3.01 -10.02 11.66
CA GLU A 29 2.74 -10.74 10.37
C GLU A 29 1.83 -12.01 10.35
N PHE A 30 0.50 -11.79 10.39
CA PHE A 30 -0.67 -12.70 10.20
C PHE A 30 -1.58 -13.00 8.75
N SER A 31 -1.90 -14.27 9.35
CA SER A 31 -2.31 -15.68 9.01
C SER A 31 -3.80 -16.02 9.28
N ASP A 32 -4.47 -16.83 8.44
CA ASP A 32 -5.74 -17.54 8.76
C ASP A 32 -5.66 -19.03 8.36
N GLU A 33 -6.34 -19.89 9.14
CA GLU A 33 -6.53 -21.36 9.07
C GLU A 33 -5.32 -22.34 9.04
N ASN A 34 -5.26 -23.18 10.09
CA ASN A 34 -5.17 -24.64 9.94
C ASN A 34 -6.64 -25.16 9.78
N ASP A 35 -6.96 -26.31 9.17
CA ASP A 35 -6.14 -27.51 8.95
C ASP A 35 -6.58 -28.31 7.68
N ASP A 36 -5.65 -29.10 7.13
CA ASP A 36 -5.85 -30.20 6.15
C ASP A 36 -6.56 -29.97 4.79
N HIS A 37 -6.65 -28.74 4.26
CA HIS A 37 -6.94 -28.50 2.83
C HIS A 37 -5.84 -27.65 2.15
N ARG A 38 -5.44 -28.03 0.93
CA ARG A 38 -4.37 -27.36 0.15
C ARG A 38 -4.87 -26.10 -0.55
N GLU A 39 -5.24 -25.08 0.21
CA GLU A 39 -5.36 -23.72 -0.33
C GLU A 39 -3.99 -23.09 -0.52
N ILE A 40 -3.78 -22.43 -1.66
CA ILE A 40 -2.64 -21.54 -1.86
C ILE A 40 -3.06 -20.20 -1.27
N ALA A 41 -2.67 -19.96 -0.01
CA ALA A 41 -3.04 -18.75 0.74
C ALA A 41 -2.89 -17.48 -0.12
N ILE A 42 -3.87 -16.57 -0.03
CA ILE A 42 -4.00 -15.38 -0.91
C ILE A 42 -2.70 -14.57 -0.97
N ARG A 43 -1.97 -14.48 0.16
CA ARG A 43 -0.61 -13.95 0.30
C ARG A 43 0.39 -14.44 -0.77
N ASN A 44 0.41 -15.75 -1.06
CA ASN A 44 1.25 -16.37 -2.11
C ASN A 44 0.73 -16.08 -3.53
N PHE A 45 -0.58 -15.98 -3.71
CA PHE A 45 -1.19 -15.66 -5.02
C PHE A 45 -1.01 -14.19 -5.40
N GLU A 46 -1.09 -13.31 -4.41
CA GLU A 46 -0.89 -11.85 -4.53
C GLU A 46 0.60 -11.44 -4.44
N GLN A 47 1.54 -12.36 -4.18
CA GLN A 47 3.00 -12.11 -4.05
C GLN A 47 3.38 -10.92 -3.15
N ILE A 48 2.63 -10.72 -2.06
CA ILE A 48 2.79 -9.55 -1.18
C ILE A 48 4.13 -9.61 -0.43
N ASP A 49 4.58 -10.80 -0.04
CA ASP A 49 5.90 -11.03 0.55
C ASP A 49 7.02 -10.63 -0.40
N ALA A 50 7.02 -11.15 -1.64
CA ALA A 50 8.03 -10.84 -2.64
C ALA A 50 8.08 -9.33 -2.96
N PHE A 51 6.95 -8.62 -2.82
CA PHE A 51 6.90 -7.17 -2.97
C PHE A 51 7.54 -6.44 -1.78
N ALA A 52 7.23 -6.88 -0.55
CA ALA A 52 7.85 -6.37 0.67
C ALA A 52 9.37 -6.66 0.72
N ASP A 53 9.80 -7.85 0.31
CA ASP A 53 11.20 -8.24 0.18
C ASP A 53 11.92 -7.40 -0.87
N ALA A 54 11.33 -7.23 -2.06
CA ALA A 54 11.91 -6.41 -3.13
C ALA A 54 12.08 -4.95 -2.69
N MET A 55 11.08 -4.36 -2.02
CA MET A 55 11.22 -3.02 -1.43
C MET A 55 12.28 -2.98 -0.32
N SER A 56 12.33 -3.99 0.56
CA SER A 56 13.29 -4.07 1.69
C SER A 56 14.75 -4.11 1.22
N GLN A 57 15.01 -4.84 0.13
CA GLN A 57 16.34 -4.90 -0.48
C GLN A 57 16.78 -3.55 -1.06
N ILE A 58 15.83 -2.72 -1.50
CA ILE A 58 16.09 -1.42 -2.12
C ILE A 58 16.24 -0.30 -1.08
N SER A 59 15.35 -0.24 -0.07
CA SER A 59 15.46 0.71 1.05
C SER A 59 16.55 0.34 2.06
N GLN A 60 17.07 -0.88 1.99
CA GLN A 60 18.00 -1.48 2.97
C GLN A 60 17.41 -1.58 4.39
N GLN A 61 16.07 -1.68 4.49
CA GLN A 61 15.31 -1.63 5.74
C GLN A 61 14.24 -2.74 5.77
N PRO A 62 13.94 -3.33 6.94
CA PRO A 62 13.03 -4.47 7.03
C PRO A 62 11.56 -4.05 6.94
N ILE A 63 10.94 -4.28 5.79
CA ILE A 63 9.49 -4.17 5.58
C ILE A 63 8.86 -5.53 5.88
N ARG A 64 7.68 -5.54 6.51
CA ARG A 64 6.95 -6.76 6.89
C ARG A 64 5.46 -6.60 6.62
N VAL A 65 4.75 -7.72 6.44
CA VAL A 65 3.29 -7.72 6.21
C VAL A 65 2.55 -7.73 7.56
N ILE A 66 1.32 -7.22 7.61
CA ILE A 66 0.40 -7.23 8.76
C ILE A 66 -1.02 -7.63 8.30
N TYR A 67 -1.82 -8.13 9.23
CA TYR A 67 -3.23 -8.48 9.06
C TYR A 67 -4.08 -7.54 9.92
N ALA A 68 -5.27 -7.16 9.44
CA ALA A 68 -6.06 -6.09 10.03
C ALA A 68 -6.59 -6.37 11.46
N ASP A 69 -6.66 -7.65 11.85
CA ASP A 69 -7.01 -8.12 13.19
C ASP A 69 -5.81 -8.05 14.16
N GLU A 70 -4.59 -8.28 13.67
CA GLU A 70 -3.36 -8.34 14.47
C GLU A 70 -2.81 -6.95 14.86
N MET A 71 -3.18 -5.87 14.15
CA MET A 71 -2.57 -4.53 14.30
C MET A 71 -2.68 -3.89 15.71
N HIS A 72 -3.54 -4.41 16.59
CA HIS A 72 -3.96 -3.75 17.84
C HIS A 72 -2.78 -3.22 18.69
N GLY A 73 -2.72 -1.90 18.85
CA GLY A 73 -1.70 -1.21 19.68
C GLY A 73 -0.60 -0.51 18.88
N GLN A 74 -0.44 -0.79 17.58
CA GLN A 74 0.47 -0.08 16.67
C GLN A 74 -0.12 1.28 16.22
N GLN A 75 -0.48 2.16 17.17
CA GLN A 75 -1.38 3.30 16.88
C GLN A 75 -0.74 4.57 16.31
N ASN A 76 0.58 4.76 16.39
CA ASN A 76 1.20 6.05 16.06
C ASN A 76 2.19 5.96 14.88
N SER A 77 1.92 6.76 13.86
CA SER A 77 2.81 7.13 12.73
C SER A 77 3.41 6.02 11.86
N ASN A 78 2.89 4.79 11.90
CA ASN A 78 3.18 3.78 10.88
C ASN A 78 2.47 4.10 9.55
N LEU A 79 3.23 4.22 8.45
CA LEU A 79 2.72 4.12 7.08
C LEU A 79 2.22 2.68 6.79
N MET A 80 1.33 2.53 5.82
CA MET A 80 0.66 1.26 5.46
C MET A 80 0.51 1.14 3.93
N ILE A 81 0.45 -0.08 3.39
CA ILE A 81 0.08 -0.37 2.00
C ILE A 81 -0.99 -1.47 1.99
N CYS A 82 -2.24 -1.13 1.70
CA CYS A 82 -3.37 -2.05 1.78
C CYS A 82 -4.55 -1.67 0.87
N GLU A 83 -5.51 -2.56 0.69
CA GLU A 83 -6.75 -2.23 -0.04
C GLU A 83 -7.67 -1.32 0.80
N GLU A 84 -8.48 -0.50 0.13
CA GLU A 84 -9.37 0.48 0.79
C GLU A 84 -10.41 -0.19 1.72
N SER A 85 -10.83 -1.41 1.37
CA SER A 85 -11.67 -2.31 2.17
C SER A 85 -11.07 -2.56 3.56
N VAL A 86 -9.75 -2.72 3.63
CA VAL A 86 -9.02 -3.04 4.85
C VAL A 86 -8.73 -1.77 5.67
N ALA A 87 -8.41 -0.66 5.01
CA ALA A 87 -8.32 0.66 5.67
C ALA A 87 -9.63 1.04 6.39
N GLN A 88 -10.78 0.84 5.73
CA GLN A 88 -12.11 1.05 6.33
C GLN A 88 -12.37 0.12 7.53
N LEU A 89 -11.91 -1.13 7.48
CA LEU A 89 -12.01 -2.08 8.59
C LEU A 89 -11.16 -1.65 9.80
N ILE A 90 -9.94 -1.15 9.57
CA ILE A 90 -9.05 -0.66 10.63
C ILE A 90 -9.68 0.53 11.35
N SER A 91 -10.17 1.53 10.61
CA SER A 91 -10.92 2.67 11.15
C SER A 91 -12.11 2.21 12.01
N PHE A 92 -12.92 1.28 11.51
CA PHE A 92 -14.08 0.74 12.22
C PHE A 92 -13.70 -0.02 13.51
N ASN A 93 -12.75 -0.96 13.43
CA ASN A 93 -12.35 -1.80 14.56
C ASN A 93 -11.67 -0.99 15.68
N TRP A 94 -11.05 0.15 15.36
CA TRP A 94 -10.35 1.00 16.32
C TRP A 94 -11.13 2.23 16.76
N SER A 95 -12.30 2.49 16.15
CA SER A 95 -13.07 3.72 16.36
C SER A 95 -12.29 5.01 16.04
N LEU A 96 -11.38 4.95 15.06
CA LEU A 96 -10.67 6.12 14.51
C LEU A 96 -11.41 6.68 13.31
N ASP A 97 -11.31 7.99 13.07
CA ASP A 97 -11.80 8.57 11.82
C ASP A 97 -10.93 8.08 10.65
N LEU A 98 -11.55 7.74 9.52
CA LEU A 98 -10.83 7.29 8.33
C LEU A 98 -9.85 8.39 7.85
N SER A 99 -10.18 9.66 8.03
CA SER A 99 -9.31 10.80 7.69
C SER A 99 -8.10 10.99 8.63
N GLU A 100 -8.10 10.36 9.82
CA GLU A 100 -6.93 10.33 10.70
C GLU A 100 -5.91 9.27 10.25
N ILE A 101 -6.37 8.12 9.76
CA ILE A 101 -5.48 7.02 9.33
C ILE A 101 -5.05 7.11 7.86
N MET A 102 -5.89 7.64 6.97
CA MET A 102 -5.59 7.69 5.53
C MET A 102 -4.32 8.48 5.15
N PRO A 103 -3.90 9.56 5.85
CA PRO A 103 -2.60 10.19 5.64
C PRO A 103 -1.40 9.23 5.77
N TYR A 104 -1.59 8.07 6.41
CA TYR A 104 -0.62 7.00 6.55
C TYR A 104 -0.94 5.78 5.66
N VAL A 105 -2.01 5.77 4.86
CA VAL A 105 -2.40 4.63 4.02
C VAL A 105 -2.08 4.88 2.55
N PHE A 106 -1.25 4.00 1.98
CA PHE A 106 -1.02 3.86 0.55
C PHE A 106 -1.95 2.76 0.01
N LEU A 107 -2.76 3.05 -1.01
CA LEU A 107 -3.80 2.13 -1.45
C LEU A 107 -3.29 1.11 -2.48
N LEU A 108 -3.42 -0.18 -2.20
CA LEU A 108 -3.08 -1.28 -3.12
C LEU A 108 -4.23 -1.55 -4.10
N ASN A 109 -3.92 -2.18 -5.25
CA ASN A 109 -4.89 -2.73 -6.20
C ASN A 109 -5.95 -1.73 -6.75
N VAL A 110 -5.64 -0.43 -6.86
CA VAL A 110 -6.67 0.57 -7.19
C VAL A 110 -6.92 0.69 -8.71
N GLU A 111 -8.20 0.81 -9.10
CA GLU A 111 -8.63 0.81 -10.50
C GLU A 111 -8.30 2.11 -11.27
N ARG A 112 -7.88 1.96 -12.54
CA ARG A 112 -7.58 3.08 -13.44
C ARG A 112 -8.78 3.99 -13.72
N GLY A 113 -8.75 5.23 -13.22
CA GLY A 113 -9.67 6.27 -13.70
C GLY A 113 -9.71 7.54 -12.89
N ALA A 114 -10.20 8.63 -13.51
CA ALA A 114 -10.28 9.95 -12.89
C ALA A 114 -11.22 10.01 -11.66
N LYS A 115 -12.21 9.10 -11.55
CA LYS A 115 -13.02 8.93 -10.33
C LYS A 115 -12.18 8.39 -9.18
N THR A 116 -11.34 7.38 -9.45
CA THR A 116 -10.42 6.79 -8.49
C THR A 116 -9.37 7.80 -8.03
N ALA A 117 -8.72 8.48 -8.98
CA ALA A 117 -7.71 9.51 -8.68
C ALA A 117 -8.26 10.59 -7.72
N ARG A 118 -9.48 11.07 -7.96
CA ARG A 118 -10.19 12.01 -7.07
C ARG A 118 -10.57 11.38 -5.72
N ARG A 119 -10.94 10.10 -5.68
CA ARG A 119 -11.24 9.39 -4.42
C ARG A 119 -10.01 9.34 -3.52
N VAL A 120 -8.87 8.88 -4.06
CA VAL A 120 -7.58 8.80 -3.35
C VAL A 120 -7.18 10.17 -2.80
N GLU A 121 -7.31 11.24 -3.60
CA GLU A 121 -7.07 12.61 -3.13
C GLU A 121 -8.07 13.07 -2.04
N SER A 122 -9.35 12.74 -2.18
CA SER A 122 -10.39 13.15 -1.22
C SER A 122 -10.26 12.46 0.14
N LEU A 123 -9.71 11.24 0.16
CA LEU A 123 -9.33 10.52 1.37
C LEU A 123 -8.01 11.04 1.99
N ASN A 124 -7.28 11.92 1.29
CA ASN A 124 -5.94 12.38 1.67
C ASN A 124 -4.92 11.24 1.88
N ALA A 125 -5.02 10.19 1.07
CA ALA A 125 -4.15 9.00 1.13
C ALA A 125 -2.65 9.34 1.05
N ALA A 126 -1.78 8.47 1.56
CA ALA A 126 -0.35 8.54 1.25
C ALA A 126 -0.07 8.37 -0.25
N GLY A 127 -0.91 7.57 -0.93
CA GLY A 127 -0.95 7.42 -2.38
C GLY A 127 -1.73 6.16 -2.79
N ALA A 128 -1.46 5.64 -3.98
CA ALA A 128 -2.07 4.44 -4.56
C ALA A 128 -1.17 3.72 -5.58
N ILE A 129 -1.29 2.40 -5.70
CA ILE A 129 -0.72 1.58 -6.78
C ILE A 129 -1.83 1.21 -7.78
N GLU A 130 -1.62 1.48 -9.07
CA GLU A 130 -2.55 1.05 -10.12
C GLU A 130 -2.57 -0.48 -10.25
N SER A 131 -3.76 -1.10 -10.17
CA SER A 131 -3.90 -2.57 -10.11
C SER A 131 -3.26 -3.34 -11.26
N ILE A 132 -3.28 -2.77 -12.48
CA ILE A 132 -2.63 -3.39 -13.64
C ILE A 132 -1.10 -3.34 -13.53
N ARG A 133 -0.53 -2.33 -12.84
CA ARG A 133 0.91 -2.21 -12.66
C ARG A 133 1.44 -3.15 -11.58
N TYR A 134 0.70 -3.33 -10.49
CA TYR A 134 1.02 -4.40 -9.55
C TYR A 134 0.93 -5.77 -10.23
N ARG A 135 -0.12 -6.03 -11.02
CA ARG A 135 -0.26 -7.29 -11.78
C ARG A 135 0.87 -7.52 -12.80
N ILE A 136 1.35 -6.48 -13.47
CA ILE A 136 2.50 -6.59 -14.40
C ILE A 136 3.77 -6.96 -13.62
N TRP A 137 4.07 -6.26 -12.53
CA TRP A 137 5.21 -6.58 -11.67
C TRP A 137 5.14 -8.02 -11.14
N ARG A 138 3.97 -8.51 -10.70
CA ARG A 138 3.79 -9.92 -10.26
C ARG A 138 3.95 -10.96 -11.37
N ALA A 139 3.78 -10.59 -12.62
CA ALA A 139 3.89 -11.51 -13.75
C ALA A 139 5.35 -11.70 -14.20
N ASP A 140 6.17 -10.65 -14.07
CA ASP A 140 7.59 -10.64 -14.45
C ASP A 140 8.34 -9.56 -13.63
N PRO A 141 8.77 -9.87 -12.38
CA PRO A 141 9.41 -8.89 -11.50
C PRO A 141 10.74 -8.36 -12.03
N ASP A 142 11.48 -9.19 -12.78
CA ASP A 142 12.80 -8.87 -13.32
C ASP A 142 12.72 -7.91 -14.53
N ASN A 143 11.58 -7.87 -15.24
CA ASN A 143 11.36 -7.04 -16.42
C ASN A 143 10.24 -5.99 -16.24
N ASP A 144 9.84 -5.67 -15.00
CA ASP A 144 8.82 -4.65 -14.72
C ASP A 144 9.20 -3.27 -15.32
N PRO A 145 8.41 -2.70 -16.24
CA PRO A 145 8.77 -1.47 -16.96
C PRO A 145 8.60 -0.17 -16.13
N GLY A 146 8.40 -0.26 -14.82
CA GLY A 146 8.40 0.89 -13.89
C GLY A 146 7.19 1.83 -13.96
N GLY A 147 7.00 2.66 -12.93
CA GLY A 147 5.80 3.49 -12.77
C GLY A 147 4.65 2.76 -12.08
N GLY A 148 3.44 3.32 -12.14
CA GLY A 148 2.24 2.78 -11.48
C GLY A 148 1.96 3.35 -10.08
N VAL A 149 2.85 4.22 -9.58
CA VAL A 149 2.74 4.89 -8.28
C VAL A 149 2.00 6.22 -8.48
N PHE A 150 0.80 6.34 -7.90
CA PHE A 150 0.01 7.57 -7.85
C PHE A 150 0.15 8.20 -6.46
N GLY A 151 0.67 9.41 -6.38
CA GLY A 151 0.99 10.06 -5.10
C GLY A 151 0.96 11.58 -5.17
N LYS A 152 1.31 12.22 -4.05
CA LYS A 152 1.30 13.68 -3.91
C LYS A 152 2.41 14.31 -4.75
N LYS A 153 2.08 15.35 -5.52
CA LYS A 153 2.98 16.01 -6.48
C LYS A 153 4.21 16.61 -5.84
N ASP A 154 4.08 17.16 -4.63
CA ASP A 154 5.19 17.75 -3.89
C ASP A 154 6.21 16.68 -3.47
N ILE A 155 5.74 15.52 -3.00
CA ILE A 155 6.60 14.37 -2.68
C ILE A 155 7.22 13.77 -3.94
N ALA A 156 6.46 13.61 -5.02
CA ALA A 156 6.99 13.20 -6.33
C ALA A 156 8.08 14.16 -6.84
N THR A 157 7.91 15.47 -6.62
CA THR A 157 8.90 16.50 -6.97
C THR A 157 10.18 16.37 -6.11
N ARG A 158 10.06 16.05 -4.82
CA ARG A 158 11.22 15.85 -3.92
C ARG A 158 12.14 14.73 -4.40
N ILE A 159 11.58 13.65 -4.95
CA ILE A 159 12.34 12.51 -5.48
C ILE A 159 12.80 12.70 -6.94
N GLY A 160 12.55 13.86 -7.55
CA GLY A 160 12.89 14.13 -8.95
C GLY A 160 12.02 13.38 -9.97
N ALA A 161 10.88 12.79 -9.55
CA ALA A 161 9.98 12.09 -10.44
C ALA A 161 9.20 13.06 -11.34
N THR A 162 8.91 12.60 -12.56
CA THR A 162 8.17 13.34 -13.58
C THR A 162 6.77 12.75 -13.75
N TRP A 163 5.85 13.54 -14.30
CA TRP A 163 4.53 13.06 -14.68
C TRP A 163 4.04 13.79 -15.93
N THR A 164 3.32 13.08 -16.80
CA THR A 164 2.70 13.67 -17.99
C THR A 164 1.36 14.31 -17.66
N THR A 165 1.02 15.40 -18.38
CA THR A 165 -0.30 16.04 -18.28
C THR A 165 -0.81 16.39 -19.68
N PRO A 166 -2.14 16.33 -19.93
CA PRO A 166 -3.19 15.82 -19.05
C PRO A 166 -3.24 14.29 -19.01
N GLY A 167 -3.82 13.71 -17.94
CA GLY A 167 -3.97 12.26 -17.80
C GLY A 167 -5.11 11.86 -16.85
N LEU A 168 -5.58 10.62 -16.96
CA LEU A 168 -6.65 10.06 -16.11
C LEU A 168 -6.24 9.91 -14.62
N TRP A 169 -4.94 9.90 -14.36
CA TRP A 169 -4.33 9.88 -13.03
C TRP A 169 -3.58 11.20 -12.74
N VAL A 170 -4.23 12.33 -13.00
CA VAL A 170 -3.77 13.64 -12.57
C VAL A 170 -4.94 14.38 -11.92
N THR A 171 -4.71 14.93 -10.74
CA THR A 171 -5.68 15.76 -10.01
C THR A 171 -5.01 17.06 -9.57
N ASP A 172 -5.51 17.75 -8.55
CA ASP A 172 -4.92 19.02 -8.11
C ASP A 172 -3.63 18.78 -7.30
N ARG A 173 -3.68 17.92 -6.27
CA ARG A 173 -2.49 17.59 -5.45
C ARG A 173 -1.77 16.30 -5.83
N TYR A 174 -2.35 15.42 -6.66
CA TYR A 174 -1.79 14.09 -6.94
C TYR A 174 -1.52 13.86 -8.45
N CYS A 175 -0.58 12.96 -8.73
CA CYS A 175 -0.20 12.51 -10.07
C CYS A 175 0.27 11.05 -10.06
N LEU A 176 0.06 10.34 -11.17
CA LEU A 176 0.80 9.12 -11.52
C LEU A 176 2.14 9.56 -12.10
N PHE A 177 3.24 9.14 -11.48
CA PHE A 177 4.59 9.59 -11.82
C PHE A 177 5.51 8.42 -12.20
N GLU A 178 6.63 8.79 -12.81
CA GLU A 178 7.70 7.92 -13.31
C GLU A 178 9.06 8.53 -12.96
N HIS A 179 10.12 7.72 -12.92
CA HIS A 179 11.46 8.21 -12.55
C HIS A 179 12.57 7.47 -13.28
N ASP A 180 13.51 8.22 -13.87
CA ASP A 180 14.57 7.69 -14.72
C ASP A 180 15.53 6.74 -14.01
N MET A 181 15.72 6.87 -12.68
CA MET A 181 16.62 6.01 -11.91
C MET A 181 15.90 4.93 -11.09
N HIS A 182 14.58 5.04 -10.90
CA HIS A 182 13.77 4.09 -10.12
C HIS A 182 12.74 3.42 -11.04
N ARG A 183 13.26 2.54 -11.90
CA ARG A 183 12.54 1.94 -13.04
C ARG A 183 11.75 0.67 -12.73
N SER A 184 11.61 0.28 -11.47
CA SER A 184 10.67 -0.76 -11.04
C SER A 184 9.68 -0.18 -10.03
N LEU A 185 8.48 -0.75 -9.96
CA LEU A 185 7.44 -0.37 -9.02
C LEU A 185 7.92 -0.44 -7.55
N PRO A 186 8.63 -1.49 -7.08
CA PRO A 186 9.25 -1.49 -5.75
C PRO A 186 10.23 -0.33 -5.53
N ALA A 187 11.10 -0.04 -6.51
CA ALA A 187 12.11 1.03 -6.37
C ALA A 187 11.47 2.42 -6.31
N LEU A 188 10.48 2.66 -7.18
CA LEU A 188 9.77 3.94 -7.25
C LEU A 188 8.92 4.19 -6.00
N LEU A 189 8.31 3.13 -5.48
CA LEU A 189 7.49 3.19 -4.28
C LEU A 189 8.33 3.38 -3.02
N ALA A 190 9.45 2.66 -2.87
CA ALA A 190 10.40 2.85 -1.78
C ALA A 190 10.88 4.31 -1.70
N ALA A 191 11.43 4.83 -2.80
CA ALA A 191 11.93 6.21 -2.87
C ALA A 191 10.83 7.27 -2.59
N TYR A 192 9.61 7.06 -3.09
CA TYR A 192 8.48 7.95 -2.77
C TYR A 192 8.13 7.91 -1.28
N LEU A 193 8.05 6.71 -0.69
CA LEU A 193 7.72 6.55 0.72
C LEU A 193 8.81 7.14 1.62
N ASP A 194 10.10 6.98 1.28
CA ASP A 194 11.24 7.63 1.96
C ASP A 194 11.04 9.15 2.05
N ALA A 195 10.71 9.79 0.93
CA ALA A 195 10.45 11.23 0.87
C ALA A 195 9.11 11.64 1.51
N TYR A 196 8.13 10.73 1.58
CA TYR A 196 6.84 10.95 2.23
C TYR A 196 6.96 10.91 3.76
N ALA A 197 7.70 9.95 4.31
CA ALA A 197 7.94 9.85 5.75
C ALA A 197 8.72 11.07 6.28
N GLN A 198 9.63 11.63 5.47
CA GLN A 198 10.32 12.91 5.71
C GLN A 198 9.44 14.15 5.51
N ALA A 199 8.12 13.99 5.31
CA ALA A 199 7.17 15.07 5.06
C ALA A 199 5.93 15.05 5.96
N LEU A 200 5.84 14.06 6.86
CA LEU A 200 4.81 13.94 7.92
C LEU A 200 5.17 14.80 9.14
#